data_AF-K2K253-F1
#
_entry.id   AF-K2K253-F1
#
_cell.length_a   1.000
_cell.length_b   1.000
_cell.length_c   1.000
_cell.angle_alpha   90.00
_cell.angle_beta   90.00
_cell.angle_gamma   90.00
#
_symmetry.space_group_name_H-M   'P 1'
#
loop_
_entity.id
_entity.type
_entity.pdbx_description
1 polymer ?
#
loop_
_entity_poly.entity_id
_entity_poly.type
_entity_poly.pdbx_seq_one_letter_code
_entity_poly.pdbx_strand_id
1 'polypeptide(L)'
;MEKRLVTWFENLNKPPLEYLKGVEDFYNAYVKVLEMPDRYAHLLSYVATDSWRAILCTSLLHCYSDQDIEALKELLVKFYYQHWVARTKQSQIEQTCCNMIKALKEKKSMEHILSIARTNLALYSVMQHFKENLGDSHVYEKQPTKNPYLKPILILVEYFISDDDCPKCIQMDRKLHVEHILPQNPDPSSQWVKDFSEEERELYTHSLANLTLLGGKKNSQASNLDFKDKKKIYMGEEIRLNNKKTFKVMTCYDTTKYIAHHYTEWTPKSLEKRKEELIKIIESVLEL
;
A
#
# COMPACT_ATOMS: atom_id res chain seq x y z
N MET A 1 -34.75 33.79 -6.43
CA MET A 1 -33.78 32.74 -6.02
C MET A 1 -34.12 32.14 -4.65
N GLU A 2 -34.68 32.91 -3.70
CA GLU A 2 -35.09 32.45 -2.36
C GLU A 2 -36.16 31.34 -2.34
N LYS A 3 -37.16 31.37 -3.24
CA LYS A 3 -38.24 30.37 -3.27
C LYS A 3 -37.79 28.93 -3.51
N ARG A 4 -36.55 28.68 -3.93
CA ARG A 4 -36.06 27.30 -4.16
C ARG A 4 -35.52 26.65 -2.88
N LEU A 5 -34.75 27.39 -2.08
CA LEU A 5 -34.08 26.83 -0.90
C LEU A 5 -35.06 26.51 0.23
N VAL A 6 -36.03 27.39 0.49
CA VAL A 6 -37.05 27.20 1.53
C VAL A 6 -37.85 25.91 1.27
N THR A 7 -38.28 25.68 0.02
CA THR A 7 -39.02 24.48 -0.39
C THR A 7 -38.20 23.20 -0.23
N TRP A 8 -36.87 23.26 -0.40
CA TRP A 8 -36.00 22.11 -0.15
C TRP A 8 -35.87 21.78 1.35
N PHE A 9 -35.80 22.79 2.23
CA PHE A 9 -35.75 22.56 3.68
C PHE A 9 -37.08 22.06 4.24
N GLU A 10 -38.21 22.51 3.69
CA GLU A 10 -39.55 21.97 4.00
C GLU A 10 -39.64 20.47 3.65
N ASN A 11 -39.10 20.05 2.50
CA ASN A 11 -39.06 18.63 2.09
C ASN A 11 -38.13 17.77 2.96
N LEU A 12 -37.10 18.36 3.55
CA LEU A 12 -36.13 17.66 4.42
C LEU A 12 -36.63 17.50 5.86
N ASN A 13 -37.76 18.12 6.21
CA ASN A 13 -38.36 18.10 7.55
C ASN A 13 -37.37 18.48 8.69
N LYS A 14 -36.41 19.38 8.38
CA LYS A 14 -35.37 19.86 9.31
C LYS A 14 -35.18 21.37 9.13
N PRO A 15 -34.97 22.14 10.21
CA PRO A 15 -34.66 23.55 10.09
C PRO A 15 -33.30 23.74 9.37
N PRO A 16 -33.12 24.80 8.56
CA PRO A 16 -31.88 25.06 7.83
C PRO A 16 -30.61 25.00 8.70
N LEU A 17 -30.71 25.47 9.95
CA LEU A 17 -29.60 25.45 10.92
C LEU A 17 -29.17 24.03 11.29
N GLU A 18 -30.12 23.10 11.48
CA GLU A 18 -29.79 21.70 11.80
C GLU A 18 -29.12 21.01 10.60
N TYR A 19 -29.55 21.33 9.39
CA TYR A 19 -28.89 20.82 8.18
C TYR A 19 -27.45 21.34 8.06
N LEU A 20 -27.24 22.65 8.22
CA LEU A 20 -25.91 23.25 8.17
C LEU A 20 -24.99 22.70 9.27
N LYS A 21 -25.54 22.44 10.46
CA LYS A 21 -24.82 21.78 11.55
C LYS A 21 -24.34 20.39 11.14
N GLY A 22 -25.20 19.60 10.49
CA GLY A 22 -24.80 18.28 9.97
C GLY A 22 -23.68 18.34 8.92
N VAL A 23 -23.68 19.36 8.05
CA VAL A 23 -22.59 19.60 7.08
C VAL A 23 -21.29 19.98 7.80
N GLU A 24 -21.37 20.85 8.81
CA GLU A 24 -20.23 21.23 9.64
C GLU A 24 -19.64 20.02 10.38
N ASP A 25 -20.48 19.20 11.00
CA ASP A 25 -20.06 18.00 11.72
C ASP A 25 -19.38 16.98 10.79
N PHE A 26 -19.94 16.78 9.58
CA PHE A 26 -19.30 15.94 8.57
C PHE A 26 -17.96 16.52 8.12
N TYR A 27 -17.88 17.83 7.87
CA TYR A 27 -16.64 18.49 7.49
C TYR A 27 -15.56 18.29 8.57
N ASN A 28 -15.90 18.49 9.84
CA ASN A 28 -14.98 18.29 10.96
C ASN A 28 -14.51 16.83 11.06
N ALA A 29 -15.43 15.86 10.90
CA ALA A 29 -15.06 14.45 10.86
C ALA A 29 -14.14 14.12 9.67
N TYR A 30 -14.41 14.68 8.49
CA TYR A 30 -13.62 14.48 7.29
C TYR A 30 -12.20 15.05 7.42
N VAL A 31 -12.06 16.27 7.98
CA VAL A 31 -10.76 16.86 8.30
C VAL A 31 -10.00 15.97 9.26
N LYS A 32 -10.64 15.49 10.34
CA LYS A 32 -10.01 14.56 11.29
C LYS A 32 -9.49 13.30 10.60
N VAL A 33 -10.26 12.70 9.68
CA VAL A 33 -9.84 11.51 8.91
C VAL A 33 -8.65 11.82 7.98
N LEU A 34 -8.62 12.99 7.35
CA LEU A 34 -7.50 13.37 6.46
C LEU A 34 -6.19 13.64 7.21
N GLU A 35 -6.30 14.13 8.44
CA GLU A 35 -5.15 14.54 9.26
C GLU A 35 -4.61 13.42 10.17
N MET A 36 -5.20 12.21 10.11
CA MET A 36 -4.72 11.04 10.86
C MET A 36 -3.26 10.70 10.50
N PRO A 37 -2.33 10.75 11.47
CA PRO A 37 -0.90 10.57 11.21
C PRO A 37 -0.43 9.10 11.25
N ASP A 38 -1.35 8.14 11.41
CA ASP A 38 -1.00 6.74 11.61
C ASP A 38 -0.80 5.97 10.29
N ARG A 39 -0.04 4.86 10.39
CA ARG A 39 0.30 4.01 9.25
C ARG A 39 -0.92 3.47 8.48
N TYR A 40 -2.02 3.13 9.16
CA TYR A 40 -3.21 2.58 8.50
C TYR A 40 -3.97 3.66 7.72
N ALA A 41 -4.12 4.86 8.29
CA ALA A 41 -4.69 6.00 7.56
C ALA A 41 -3.87 6.35 6.32
N HIS A 42 -2.53 6.33 6.44
CA HIS A 42 -1.65 6.52 5.29
C HIS A 42 -1.83 5.44 4.23
N LEU A 43 -1.95 4.16 4.62
CA LEU A 43 -2.22 3.07 3.67
C LEU A 43 -3.56 3.22 2.96
N LEU A 44 -4.62 3.57 3.69
CA LEU A 44 -5.93 3.86 3.11
C LEU A 44 -5.87 5.04 2.12
N SER A 45 -5.00 6.03 2.35
CA SER A 45 -4.86 7.17 1.45
C SER A 45 -4.41 6.81 0.03
N TYR A 46 -3.76 5.65 -0.16
CA TYR A 46 -3.38 5.15 -1.47
C TYR A 46 -4.52 4.44 -2.21
N VAL A 47 -5.57 4.02 -1.49
CA VAL A 47 -6.74 3.39 -2.08
C VAL A 47 -7.50 4.42 -2.91
N ALA A 48 -7.71 4.13 -4.20
CA ALA A 48 -8.25 5.09 -5.17
C ALA A 48 -9.71 5.53 -4.92
N THR A 49 -10.47 4.79 -4.11
CA THR A 49 -11.88 5.11 -3.80
C THR A 49 -11.99 5.89 -2.49
N ASP A 50 -12.96 6.81 -2.41
CA ASP A 50 -13.22 7.60 -1.20
C ASP A 50 -14.13 6.88 -0.18
N SER A 51 -14.61 5.67 -0.49
CA SER A 51 -15.54 4.91 0.36
C SER A 51 -15.01 4.68 1.77
N TRP A 52 -13.69 4.47 1.94
CA TRP A 52 -13.09 4.32 3.27
C TRP A 52 -13.19 5.60 4.10
N ARG A 53 -13.09 6.79 3.48
CA ARG A 53 -13.28 8.07 4.19
C ARG A 53 -14.71 8.20 4.70
N ALA A 54 -15.69 7.82 3.87
CA ALA A 54 -17.10 7.82 4.28
C ALA A 54 -17.37 6.85 5.44
N ILE A 55 -16.77 5.66 5.41
CA ILE A 55 -16.86 4.68 6.51
C ILE A 55 -16.28 5.25 7.82
N LEU A 56 -15.07 5.81 7.77
CA LEU A 56 -14.42 6.40 8.97
C LEU A 56 -15.13 7.67 9.47
N CYS A 57 -15.63 8.52 8.58
CA CYS A 57 -16.46 9.67 8.98
C CYS A 57 -17.73 9.18 9.68
N THR A 58 -18.34 8.08 9.19
CA THR A 58 -19.53 7.51 9.81
C THR A 58 -19.24 7.00 11.22
N SER A 59 -18.11 6.32 11.46
CA SER A 59 -17.76 5.86 12.81
C SER A 59 -17.54 7.02 13.78
N LEU A 60 -16.88 8.10 13.33
CA LEU A 60 -16.70 9.33 14.12
C LEU A 60 -18.03 10.01 14.46
N LEU A 61 -18.90 10.20 13.47
CA LEU A 61 -20.21 10.85 13.64
C LEU A 61 -21.17 10.05 14.52
N HIS A 62 -20.97 8.73 14.61
CA HIS A 62 -21.78 7.85 15.43
C HIS A 62 -21.12 7.49 16.78
N CYS A 63 -20.07 8.22 17.17
CA CYS A 63 -19.40 8.16 18.47
C CYS A 63 -18.84 6.78 18.82
N TYR A 64 -18.25 6.08 17.84
CA TYR A 64 -17.43 4.90 18.11
C TYR A 64 -16.18 5.30 18.91
N SER A 65 -15.68 4.37 19.74
CA SER A 65 -14.49 4.63 20.55
C SER A 65 -13.24 4.73 19.69
N ASP A 66 -12.16 5.35 20.22
CA ASP A 66 -10.88 5.38 19.51
C ASP A 66 -10.36 3.97 19.20
N GLN A 67 -10.55 3.00 20.12
CA GLN A 67 -10.19 1.61 19.89
C GLN A 67 -10.98 0.96 18.73
N ASP A 68 -12.29 1.25 18.62
CA ASP A 68 -13.10 0.77 17.50
C ASP A 68 -12.66 1.40 16.17
N ILE A 69 -12.27 2.67 16.19
CA ILE A 69 -11.79 3.39 15.01
C ILE A 69 -10.44 2.82 14.54
N GLU A 70 -9.53 2.49 15.45
CA GLU A 70 -8.29 1.77 15.13
C GLU A 70 -8.58 0.41 14.51
N ALA A 71 -9.41 -0.41 15.17
CA ALA A 71 -9.80 -1.72 14.65
C ALA A 71 -10.48 -1.62 13.27
N LEU A 72 -11.27 -0.57 13.04
CA LEU A 72 -11.90 -0.29 11.76
C LEU A 72 -10.87 0.07 10.69
N LYS A 73 -9.88 0.91 10.98
CA LYS A 73 -8.80 1.25 10.03
C LYS A 73 -8.02 0.00 9.62
N GLU A 74 -7.64 -0.83 10.59
CA GLU A 74 -6.96 -2.11 10.34
C GLU A 74 -7.79 -3.01 9.42
N LEU A 75 -9.08 -3.19 9.74
CA LEU A 75 -10.01 -3.97 8.93
C LEU A 75 -10.13 -3.42 7.51
N LEU A 76 -10.23 -2.11 7.34
CA LEU A 76 -10.34 -1.50 6.02
C LEU A 76 -9.06 -1.68 5.20
N VAL A 77 -7.87 -1.54 5.81
CA VAL A 77 -6.61 -1.83 5.11
C VAL A 77 -6.59 -3.27 4.63
N LYS A 78 -6.91 -4.24 5.50
CA LYS A 78 -7.01 -5.67 5.14
C LYS A 78 -7.98 -5.86 3.97
N PHE A 79 -9.19 -5.34 4.09
CA PHE A 79 -10.25 -5.47 3.10
C PHE A 79 -9.86 -4.89 1.74
N TYR A 80 -9.47 -3.61 1.69
CA TYR A 80 -9.16 -2.94 0.43
C TYR A 80 -7.90 -3.48 -0.23
N TYR A 81 -6.83 -3.74 0.52
CA TYR A 81 -5.58 -4.25 -0.07
C TYR A 81 -5.74 -5.67 -0.62
N GLN A 82 -6.47 -6.54 0.08
CA GLN A 82 -6.80 -7.86 -0.44
C GLN A 82 -7.56 -7.75 -1.77
N HIS A 83 -8.62 -6.93 -1.83
CA HIS A 83 -9.38 -6.67 -3.04
C HIS A 83 -8.57 -6.06 -4.18
N TRP A 84 -7.63 -5.17 -3.85
CA TRP A 84 -6.79 -4.45 -4.80
C TRP A 84 -5.82 -5.41 -5.50
N VAL A 85 -5.09 -6.23 -4.73
CA VAL A 85 -4.17 -7.23 -5.29
C VAL A 85 -4.93 -8.35 -5.99
N ALA A 86 -6.11 -8.74 -5.50
CA ALA A 86 -7.00 -9.70 -6.16
C ALA A 86 -7.67 -9.16 -7.43
N ARG A 87 -7.55 -7.86 -7.73
CA ARG A 87 -8.10 -7.20 -8.93
C ARG A 87 -9.62 -7.33 -9.04
N THR A 88 -10.30 -7.35 -7.91
CA THR A 88 -11.76 -7.41 -7.85
C THR A 88 -12.40 -6.16 -8.46
N LYS A 89 -13.63 -6.29 -8.95
CA LYS A 89 -14.37 -5.19 -9.55
C LYS A 89 -14.85 -4.24 -8.46
N GLN A 90 -14.79 -2.94 -8.73
CA GLN A 90 -15.26 -1.91 -7.80
C GLN A 90 -16.71 -2.14 -7.33
N SER A 91 -17.60 -2.58 -8.21
CA SER A 91 -19.00 -2.88 -7.86
C SER A 91 -19.16 -4.00 -6.81
N GLN A 92 -18.18 -4.91 -6.71
CA GLN A 92 -18.16 -5.97 -5.69
C GLN A 92 -17.75 -5.43 -4.31
N ILE A 93 -17.06 -4.29 -4.26
CA ILE A 93 -16.56 -3.65 -3.04
C ILE A 93 -17.58 -2.62 -2.53
N GLU A 94 -18.19 -1.84 -3.43
CA GLU A 94 -19.07 -0.71 -3.09
C GLU A 94 -20.29 -1.12 -2.26
N GLN A 95 -20.95 -2.22 -2.61
CA GLN A 95 -22.12 -2.68 -1.85
C GLN A 95 -21.74 -3.04 -0.41
N THR A 96 -20.57 -3.65 -0.21
CA THR A 96 -20.06 -3.96 1.12
C THR A 96 -19.71 -2.71 1.90
N CYS A 97 -19.15 -1.68 1.26
CA CYS A 97 -18.91 -0.38 1.89
C CYS A 97 -20.22 0.27 2.37
N CYS A 98 -21.27 0.25 1.54
CA CYS A 98 -22.60 0.73 1.91
C CYS A 98 -23.18 -0.04 3.10
N ASN A 99 -22.99 -1.36 3.13
CA ASN A 99 -23.45 -2.21 4.23
C ASN A 99 -22.71 -1.90 5.54
N MET A 100 -21.39 -1.66 5.48
CA MET A 100 -20.60 -1.23 6.64
C MET A 100 -21.09 0.12 7.16
N ILE A 101 -21.30 1.11 6.29
CA ILE A 101 -21.85 2.43 6.67
C ILE A 101 -23.22 2.26 7.34
N LYS A 102 -24.12 1.44 6.77
CA LYS A 102 -25.43 1.17 7.36
C LYS A 102 -25.30 0.56 8.75
N ALA A 103 -24.43 -0.42 8.92
CA ALA A 103 -24.21 -1.07 10.21
C ALA A 103 -23.61 -0.13 11.27
N LEU A 104 -22.70 0.76 10.87
CA LEU A 104 -22.17 1.80 11.76
C LEU A 104 -23.26 2.79 12.21
N LYS A 105 -24.14 3.21 11.29
CA LYS A 105 -25.27 4.09 11.62
C LYS A 105 -26.25 3.44 12.60
N GLU A 106 -26.42 2.13 12.49
CA GLU A 106 -27.22 1.30 13.42
C GLU A 106 -26.48 0.93 14.71
N LYS A 107 -25.27 1.48 14.94
CA LYS A 107 -24.43 1.24 16.11
C LYS A 107 -24.11 -0.24 16.36
N LYS A 108 -23.90 -1.01 15.29
CA LYS A 108 -23.49 -2.42 15.39
C LYS A 108 -22.07 -2.55 15.94
N SER A 109 -21.75 -3.67 16.58
CA SER A 109 -20.41 -3.95 17.09
C SER A 109 -19.38 -4.12 15.98
N MET A 110 -18.10 -3.91 16.30
CA MET A 110 -17.00 -4.15 15.36
C MET A 110 -16.94 -5.59 14.85
N GLU A 111 -17.34 -6.58 15.64
CA GLU A 111 -17.47 -7.98 15.20
C GLU A 111 -18.50 -8.12 14.06
N HIS A 112 -19.60 -7.37 14.13
CA HIS A 112 -20.58 -7.36 13.04
C HIS A 112 -20.00 -6.72 11.77
N ILE A 113 -19.24 -5.63 11.89
CA ILE A 113 -18.57 -4.98 10.75
C ILE A 113 -17.53 -5.91 10.12
N LEU A 114 -16.75 -6.61 10.94
CA LEU A 114 -15.81 -7.66 10.53
C LEU A 114 -16.53 -8.78 9.76
N SER A 115 -17.70 -9.23 10.23
CA SER A 115 -18.48 -10.26 9.56
C SER A 115 -18.94 -9.85 8.15
N ILE A 116 -19.29 -8.57 7.96
CA ILE A 116 -19.64 -8.00 6.65
C ILE A 116 -18.44 -8.07 5.70
N ALA A 117 -17.24 -7.72 6.16
CA ALA A 117 -16.01 -7.83 5.36
C ALA A 117 -15.69 -9.29 4.99
N ARG A 118 -15.67 -10.19 5.98
CA ARG A 118 -15.37 -11.62 5.80
C ARG A 118 -16.32 -12.29 4.80
N THR A 119 -17.61 -11.98 4.89
CA THR A 119 -18.63 -12.52 3.97
C THR A 119 -18.30 -12.14 2.52
N ASN A 120 -17.90 -10.90 2.27
CA ASN A 120 -17.53 -10.46 0.93
C ASN A 120 -16.25 -11.13 0.41
N LEU A 121 -15.20 -11.16 1.25
CA LEU A 121 -13.93 -11.76 0.88
C LEU A 121 -14.07 -13.24 0.53
N ALA A 122 -14.91 -13.97 1.29
CA ALA A 122 -15.24 -15.36 1.01
C ALA A 122 -16.07 -15.52 -0.28
N LEU A 123 -17.09 -14.68 -0.47
CA LEU A 123 -17.97 -14.74 -1.65
C LEU A 123 -17.21 -14.62 -2.98
N TYR A 124 -16.15 -13.82 -3.01
CA TYR A 124 -15.36 -13.56 -4.22
C TYR A 124 -13.99 -14.25 -4.23
N SER A 125 -13.75 -15.22 -3.34
CA SER A 125 -12.48 -15.95 -3.23
C SER A 125 -11.25 -15.03 -3.23
N VAL A 126 -11.36 -13.88 -2.55
CA VAL A 126 -10.41 -12.77 -2.68
C VAL A 126 -9.01 -13.20 -2.24
N MET A 127 -8.91 -13.95 -1.14
CA MET A 127 -7.63 -14.42 -0.63
C MET A 127 -6.91 -15.37 -1.61
N GLN A 128 -7.64 -16.19 -2.36
CA GLN A 128 -7.03 -17.07 -3.35
C GLN A 128 -6.37 -16.23 -4.46
N HIS A 129 -7.14 -15.32 -5.07
CA HIS A 129 -6.62 -14.45 -6.13
C HIS A 129 -5.54 -13.48 -5.62
N PHE A 130 -5.62 -13.07 -4.35
CA PHE A 130 -4.57 -12.31 -3.68
C PHE A 130 -3.24 -13.08 -3.72
N LYS A 131 -3.23 -14.33 -3.24
CA LYS A 131 -2.01 -15.17 -3.18
C LYS A 131 -1.49 -15.51 -4.59
N GLU A 132 -2.38 -15.80 -5.54
CA GLU A 132 -2.02 -16.03 -6.95
C GLU A 132 -1.34 -14.81 -7.57
N ASN A 133 -1.94 -13.63 -7.45
CA ASN A 133 -1.43 -12.40 -8.08
C ASN A 133 -0.17 -11.85 -7.40
N LEU A 134 -0.02 -12.03 -6.09
CA LEU A 134 1.15 -11.59 -5.34
C LEU A 134 2.33 -12.55 -5.52
N GLY A 135 2.04 -13.85 -5.66
CA GLY A 135 3.03 -14.91 -5.86
C GLY A 135 3.52 -15.08 -7.30
N ASP A 136 2.90 -14.39 -8.28
CA ASP A 136 3.31 -14.43 -9.69
C ASP A 136 4.76 -13.93 -9.86
N SER A 137 5.59 -14.73 -10.54
CA SER A 137 6.98 -14.37 -10.86
C SER A 137 7.11 -13.10 -11.70
N HIS A 138 6.04 -12.71 -12.39
CA HIS A 138 5.95 -11.52 -13.22
C HIS A 138 5.03 -10.44 -12.62
N VAL A 139 4.89 -10.40 -11.29
CA VAL A 139 4.02 -9.44 -10.58
C VAL A 139 4.28 -7.98 -10.99
N TYR A 140 5.54 -7.61 -11.28
CA TYR A 140 5.88 -6.26 -11.75
C TYR A 140 5.26 -5.93 -13.11
N GLU A 141 5.25 -6.87 -14.05
CA GLU A 141 4.80 -6.62 -15.43
C GLU A 141 3.30 -6.84 -15.57
N LYS A 142 2.77 -7.87 -14.93
CA LYS A 142 1.37 -8.29 -15.05
C LYS A 142 0.40 -7.43 -14.24
N GLN A 143 0.87 -6.46 -13.45
CA GLN A 143 0.00 -5.60 -12.65
C GLN A 143 -0.92 -4.71 -13.52
N PRO A 144 -2.11 -4.32 -13.04
CA PRO A 144 -3.02 -3.48 -13.80
C PRO A 144 -2.42 -2.10 -14.12
N THR A 145 -2.54 -1.64 -15.37
CA THR A 145 -2.02 -0.32 -15.79
C THR A 145 -2.70 0.85 -15.10
N LYS A 146 -4.02 0.76 -14.87
CA LYS A 146 -4.82 1.87 -14.29
C LYS A 146 -4.73 1.95 -12.78
N ASN A 147 -4.59 0.80 -12.10
CA ASN A 147 -4.60 0.74 -10.64
C ASN A 147 -3.55 -0.27 -10.14
N PRO A 148 -2.25 0.02 -10.32
CA PRO A 148 -1.17 -0.87 -9.93
C PRO A 148 -1.10 -0.99 -8.40
N TYR A 149 -0.98 -2.23 -7.90
CA TYR A 149 -0.94 -2.51 -6.46
C TYR A 149 0.49 -2.69 -5.92
N LEU A 150 1.51 -2.83 -6.77
CA LEU A 150 2.85 -3.21 -6.32
C LEU A 150 3.49 -2.14 -5.42
N LYS A 151 3.46 -0.86 -5.82
CA LYS A 151 3.99 0.23 -4.99
C LYS A 151 3.27 0.31 -3.63
N PRO A 152 1.93 0.31 -3.56
CA PRO A 152 1.20 0.22 -2.29
C PRO A 152 1.63 -0.96 -1.40
N ILE A 153 1.85 -2.14 -1.97
CA ILE A 153 2.31 -3.32 -1.22
C ILE A 153 3.74 -3.13 -0.70
N LEU A 154 4.65 -2.58 -1.50
CA LEU A 154 6.01 -2.29 -1.05
C LEU A 154 6.03 -1.18 0.02
N ILE A 155 5.13 -0.19 -0.07
CA ILE A 155 4.92 0.85 0.97
C ILE A 155 4.37 0.22 2.25
N LEU A 156 3.45 -0.74 2.15
CA LEU A 156 2.97 -1.49 3.32
C LEU A 156 4.14 -2.19 4.02
N VAL A 157 4.98 -2.92 3.29
CA VAL A 157 6.17 -3.55 3.89
C VAL A 157 7.08 -2.50 4.54
N GLU A 158 7.28 -1.36 3.88
CA GLU A 158 8.09 -0.25 4.39
C GLU A 158 7.55 0.31 5.71
N TYR A 159 6.24 0.44 5.88
CA TYR A 159 5.66 0.89 7.15
C TYR A 159 5.75 -0.15 8.26
N PHE A 160 5.74 -1.45 7.93
CA PHE A 160 5.71 -2.52 8.93
C PHE A 160 7.07 -3.15 9.23
N ILE A 161 8.14 -2.72 8.55
CA ILE A 161 9.51 -3.03 8.95
C ILE A 161 10.02 -2.09 10.05
N SER A 162 9.34 -0.96 10.26
CA SER A 162 9.63 0.02 11.29
C SER A 162 8.64 -0.10 12.47
N ASP A 163 9.14 0.13 13.68
CA ASP A 163 8.35 0.23 14.92
C ASP A 163 7.75 1.64 15.10
N ASP A 164 7.83 2.50 14.09
CA ASP A 164 7.20 3.81 14.08
C ASP A 164 5.71 3.69 13.75
N ASP A 165 4.85 3.91 14.75
CA ASP A 165 3.40 3.90 14.61
C ASP A 165 2.84 5.06 13.78
N CYS A 166 3.59 6.17 13.71
CA CYS A 166 3.19 7.39 13.00
C CYS A 166 4.23 7.76 11.92
N PRO A 167 4.51 6.85 10.96
CA PRO A 167 5.53 7.08 9.96
C PRO A 167 5.11 8.22 9.04
N LYS A 168 6.07 8.95 8.48
CA LYS A 168 5.77 9.97 7.48
C LYS A 168 5.15 9.31 6.24
N CYS A 169 4.02 9.86 5.78
CA CYS A 169 3.39 9.42 4.55
C CYS A 169 4.36 9.45 3.34
N ILE A 170 4.55 8.30 2.71
CA ILE A 170 5.36 8.14 1.50
C ILE A 170 4.56 8.67 0.31
N GLN A 171 5.09 9.66 -0.39
CA GLN A 171 4.43 10.20 -1.56
C GLN A 171 4.60 9.25 -2.76
N MET A 172 3.48 8.80 -3.34
CA MET A 172 3.44 8.02 -4.58
C MET A 172 3.61 8.92 -5.82
N ASP A 173 4.65 9.76 -5.83
CA ASP A 173 4.95 10.66 -6.94
C ASP A 173 5.88 10.01 -7.99
N ARG A 174 6.30 10.80 -8.98
CA ARG A 174 7.22 10.35 -10.04
C ARG A 174 8.64 10.10 -9.56
N LYS A 175 9.00 10.48 -8.33
CA LYS A 175 10.33 10.27 -7.74
C LYS A 175 10.41 8.95 -6.99
N LEU A 176 9.28 8.34 -6.63
CA LEU A 176 9.21 6.99 -6.08
C LEU A 176 9.29 5.95 -7.20
N HIS A 177 10.37 5.18 -7.24
CA HIS A 177 10.58 4.09 -8.19
C HIS A 177 10.55 2.72 -7.50
N VAL A 178 10.25 1.69 -8.29
CA VAL A 178 10.48 0.30 -7.92
C VAL A 178 11.81 -0.11 -8.54
N GLU A 179 12.79 -0.38 -7.69
CA GLU A 179 14.11 -0.86 -8.10
C GLU A 179 14.06 -2.37 -8.32
N HIS A 180 14.67 -2.80 -9.43
CA HIS A 180 14.95 -4.21 -9.71
C HIS A 180 16.38 -4.49 -9.28
N ILE A 181 16.56 -5.23 -8.18
CA ILE A 181 17.91 -5.45 -7.64
C ILE A 181 18.72 -6.32 -8.62
N LEU A 182 18.22 -7.50 -8.99
CA LEU A 182 18.55 -8.21 -10.23
C LEU A 182 17.96 -7.39 -11.40
N PRO A 183 18.78 -6.79 -12.26
CA PRO A 183 18.31 -5.90 -13.32
C PRO A 183 17.53 -6.64 -14.40
N GLN A 184 16.64 -5.93 -15.10
CA GLN A 184 15.90 -6.48 -16.24
C GLN A 184 16.79 -6.82 -17.44
N ASN A 185 17.84 -6.02 -17.66
CA ASN A 185 18.77 -6.19 -18.78
C ASN A 185 20.21 -6.17 -18.23
N PRO A 186 20.65 -7.22 -17.53
CA PRO A 186 22.01 -7.29 -17.02
C PRO A 186 23.02 -7.36 -18.17
N ASP A 187 24.22 -6.83 -17.94
CA ASP A 187 25.31 -6.97 -18.91
C ASP A 187 25.73 -8.45 -19.00
N PRO A 188 25.99 -9.02 -20.20
CA PRO A 188 26.44 -10.41 -20.35
C PRO A 188 27.68 -10.77 -19.52
N SER A 189 28.52 -9.79 -19.18
CA SER A 189 29.74 -9.97 -18.37
C SER A 189 29.53 -9.75 -16.85
N SER A 190 28.35 -9.26 -16.44
CA SER A 190 28.02 -8.93 -15.05
C SER A 190 27.94 -10.15 -14.14
N GLN A 191 27.90 -9.93 -12.82
CA GLN A 191 27.68 -11.03 -11.87
C GLN A 191 26.34 -11.74 -12.13
N TRP A 192 25.33 -11.01 -12.61
CA TRP A 192 23.96 -11.51 -12.75
C TRP A 192 23.84 -12.69 -13.71
N VAL A 193 24.66 -12.73 -14.77
CA VAL A 193 24.66 -13.84 -15.74
C VAL A 193 25.45 -15.05 -15.22
N LYS A 194 26.33 -14.85 -14.24
CA LYS A 194 27.11 -15.91 -13.59
C LYS A 194 26.35 -16.55 -12.43
N ASP A 195 25.65 -15.72 -11.66
CA ASP A 195 24.98 -16.10 -10.42
C ASP A 195 23.57 -16.66 -10.64
N PHE A 196 22.99 -16.45 -11.83
CA PHE A 196 21.64 -16.90 -12.19
C PHE A 196 21.65 -17.60 -13.55
N SER A 197 20.93 -18.72 -13.67
CA SER A 197 20.56 -19.30 -14.96
C SER A 197 19.59 -18.39 -15.72
N GLU A 198 19.33 -18.70 -17.00
CA GLU A 198 18.34 -17.95 -17.77
C GLU A 198 16.92 -18.14 -17.21
N GLU A 199 16.58 -19.37 -16.84
CA GLU A 199 15.29 -19.72 -16.22
C GLU A 199 15.12 -19.03 -14.85
N GLU A 200 16.19 -18.95 -14.06
CA GLU A 200 16.15 -18.24 -12.77
C GLU A 200 15.99 -16.73 -12.97
N ARG A 201 16.63 -16.14 -13.99
CA ARG A 201 16.40 -14.71 -14.31
C ARG A 201 14.97 -14.46 -14.74
N GLU A 202 14.38 -15.32 -15.56
CA GLU A 202 12.96 -15.23 -15.95
C GLU A 202 12.04 -15.32 -14.71
N LEU A 203 12.36 -16.24 -13.78
CA LEU A 203 11.57 -16.44 -12.57
C LEU A 203 11.65 -15.26 -11.59
N TYR A 204 12.84 -14.68 -11.39
CA TYR A 204 13.05 -13.76 -10.28
C TYR A 204 13.04 -12.27 -10.64
N THR A 205 13.38 -11.90 -11.87
CA THR A 205 13.59 -10.47 -12.25
C THR A 205 12.39 -9.60 -11.89
N HIS A 206 11.19 -10.06 -12.20
CA HIS A 206 9.94 -9.32 -12.02
C HIS A 206 9.16 -9.74 -10.77
N SER A 207 9.74 -10.64 -9.96
CA SER A 207 9.10 -11.21 -8.77
C SER A 207 9.15 -10.24 -7.60
N LEU A 208 8.18 -10.34 -6.68
CA LEU A 208 8.13 -9.49 -5.48
C LEU A 208 9.44 -9.50 -4.69
N ALA A 209 10.11 -10.66 -4.59
CA ALA A 209 11.35 -10.83 -3.85
C ALA A 209 12.49 -9.94 -4.37
N ASN A 210 12.52 -9.66 -5.68
CA ASN A 210 13.58 -8.88 -6.29
C ASN A 210 13.36 -7.35 -6.21
N LEU A 211 12.20 -6.93 -5.71
CA LEU A 211 11.75 -5.54 -5.82
C LEU A 211 11.87 -4.81 -4.48
N THR A 212 12.18 -3.52 -4.56
CA THR A 212 12.24 -2.61 -3.40
C THR A 212 11.93 -1.17 -3.84
N LEU A 213 11.64 -0.28 -2.89
CA LEU A 213 11.41 1.13 -3.19
C LEU A 213 12.74 1.89 -3.28
N LEU A 214 12.88 2.76 -4.27
CA LEU A 214 14.08 3.59 -4.39
C LEU A 214 13.76 4.96 -4.98
N GLY A 215 14.49 5.98 -4.52
CA GLY A 215 14.36 7.32 -5.09
C GLY A 215 14.92 7.35 -6.51
N GLY A 216 14.24 8.00 -7.44
CA GLY A 216 14.55 7.95 -8.87
C GLY A 216 16.01 8.28 -9.22
N LYS A 217 16.60 9.29 -8.57
CA LYS A 217 18.03 9.62 -8.77
C LYS A 217 18.96 8.45 -8.43
N LYS A 218 18.66 7.70 -7.36
CA LYS A 218 19.42 6.53 -6.95
C LYS A 218 19.14 5.33 -7.84
N ASN A 219 17.89 5.12 -8.23
CA ASN A 219 17.50 4.08 -9.19
C ASN A 219 18.27 4.24 -10.52
N SER A 220 18.37 5.46 -11.04
CA SER A 220 19.17 5.73 -12.24
C SER A 220 20.67 5.53 -12.04
N GLN A 221 21.20 5.73 -10.83
CA GLN A 221 22.61 5.47 -10.52
C GLN A 221 22.89 3.97 -10.36
N ALA A 222 21.97 3.24 -9.71
CA ALA A 222 22.06 1.80 -9.47
C ALA A 222 22.00 1.03 -10.79
N SER A 223 21.03 1.37 -11.65
CA SER A 223 20.92 0.85 -13.02
C SER A 223 21.16 -0.67 -13.07
N ASN A 224 22.04 -1.13 -13.96
CA ASN A 224 22.37 -2.55 -14.14
C ASN A 224 23.65 -2.96 -13.41
N LEU A 225 24.11 -2.17 -12.43
CA LEU A 225 25.33 -2.49 -11.68
C LEU A 225 25.18 -3.79 -10.88
N ASP A 226 26.32 -4.39 -10.56
CA ASP A 226 26.39 -5.55 -9.67
C ASP A 226 25.90 -5.20 -8.25
N PHE A 227 25.39 -6.20 -7.52
CA PHE A 227 24.77 -6.01 -6.21
C PHE A 227 25.68 -5.26 -5.23
N LYS A 228 26.98 -5.58 -5.25
CA LYS A 228 27.97 -4.94 -4.36
C LYS A 228 28.02 -3.42 -4.57
N ASP A 229 27.91 -2.94 -5.79
CA ASP A 229 27.95 -1.50 -6.09
C ASP A 229 26.58 -0.85 -5.92
N LYS A 230 25.48 -1.56 -6.22
CA LYS A 230 24.13 -1.11 -5.88
C LYS A 230 23.99 -0.84 -4.38
N LYS A 231 24.51 -1.74 -3.53
CA LYS A 231 24.53 -1.57 -2.06
C LYS A 231 25.19 -0.27 -1.63
N LYS A 232 26.39 0.01 -2.13
CA LYS A 232 27.11 1.27 -1.87
C LYS A 232 26.26 2.49 -2.28
N ILE A 233 25.58 2.43 -3.41
CA ILE A 233 24.66 3.51 -3.85
C ILE A 233 23.50 3.65 -2.87
N TYR A 234 22.89 2.56 -2.43
CA TYR A 234 21.80 2.59 -1.44
C TYR A 234 22.27 3.24 -0.13
N MET A 235 23.49 2.93 0.30
CA MET A 235 24.10 3.47 1.51
C MET A 235 24.67 4.89 1.36
N GLY A 236 24.68 5.45 0.14
CA GLY A 236 25.19 6.80 -0.12
C GLY A 236 26.71 6.90 -0.12
N GLU A 237 27.41 5.77 -0.33
CA GLU A 237 28.86 5.73 -0.45
C GLU A 237 29.34 6.34 -1.77
N GLU A 238 30.56 6.89 -1.75
CA GLU A 238 31.16 7.49 -2.95
C GLU A 238 31.67 6.38 -3.88
N ILE A 239 31.07 6.30 -5.06
CA ILE A 239 31.54 5.45 -6.16
C ILE A 239 31.89 6.38 -7.32
N ARG A 240 33.02 6.09 -7.98
CA ARG A 240 33.37 6.75 -9.24
C ARG A 240 32.81 5.92 -10.38
N LEU A 241 31.67 6.35 -10.93
CA LEU A 241 31.08 5.76 -12.13
C LEU A 241 31.40 6.70 -13.29
N ASN A 242 32.19 6.25 -14.28
CA ASN A 242 32.50 7.03 -15.48
C ASN A 242 32.93 8.48 -15.19
N ASN A 243 33.84 8.67 -14.22
CA ASN A 243 34.34 9.97 -13.74
C ASN A 243 33.30 10.92 -13.13
N LYS A 244 32.07 10.46 -12.87
CA LYS A 244 31.04 11.20 -12.12
C LYS A 244 30.93 10.65 -10.70
N LYS A 245 30.84 11.55 -9.72
CA LYS A 245 30.62 11.20 -8.32
C LYS A 245 29.15 10.87 -8.08
N THR A 246 28.88 9.79 -7.36
CA THR A 246 27.54 9.41 -6.92
C THR A 246 26.97 10.39 -5.88
N PHE A 247 25.65 10.37 -5.72
CA PHE A 247 24.96 11.24 -4.75
C PHE A 247 25.15 10.69 -3.33
N LYS A 248 25.83 11.47 -2.47
CA LYS A 248 26.27 11.09 -1.10
C LYS A 248 25.17 11.19 -0.03
N VAL A 249 24.02 10.58 -0.27
CA VAL A 249 22.94 10.52 0.72
C VAL A 249 22.43 9.09 0.75
N MET A 250 22.14 8.53 1.92
CA MET A 250 21.54 7.19 2.01
C MET A 250 20.12 7.19 1.42
N THR A 251 19.64 6.04 0.95
CA THR A 251 18.21 5.89 0.63
C THR A 251 17.36 6.17 1.86
N CYS A 252 16.17 6.76 1.68
CA CYS A 252 15.24 6.97 2.79
C CYS A 252 14.45 5.70 3.15
N TYR A 253 14.43 4.69 2.27
CA TYR A 253 13.64 3.47 2.46
C TYR A 253 14.40 2.43 3.27
N ASP A 254 13.87 2.09 4.44
CA ASP A 254 14.39 1.13 5.40
C ASP A 254 14.42 -0.29 4.85
N THR A 255 13.44 -0.70 4.03
CA THR A 255 13.50 -2.01 3.36
C THR A 255 14.73 -2.16 2.48
N THR A 256 15.12 -1.11 1.75
CA THR A 256 16.33 -1.12 0.91
C THR A 256 17.60 -1.06 1.75
N LYS A 257 17.62 -0.30 2.85
CA LYS A 257 18.75 -0.30 3.80
C LYS A 257 18.93 -1.69 4.41
N TYR A 258 17.84 -2.32 4.82
CA TYR A 258 17.83 -3.68 5.37
C TYR A 258 18.47 -4.67 4.39
N ILE A 259 18.07 -4.61 3.11
CA ILE A 259 18.68 -5.43 2.05
C ILE A 259 20.20 -5.20 1.98
N ALA A 260 20.63 -3.94 1.94
CA ALA A 260 22.04 -3.62 1.78
C ALA A 260 22.90 -4.12 2.96
N HIS A 261 22.35 -4.12 4.17
CA HIS A 261 23.03 -4.55 5.38
C HIS A 261 23.01 -6.07 5.60
N HIS A 262 21.88 -6.74 5.36
CA HIS A 262 21.68 -8.14 5.77
C HIS A 262 21.96 -9.16 4.68
N TYR A 263 22.01 -8.74 3.41
CA TYR A 263 22.36 -9.60 2.30
C TYR A 263 23.79 -9.32 1.83
N THR A 264 24.64 -10.33 1.96
CA THR A 264 26.02 -10.29 1.47
C THR A 264 26.07 -10.40 -0.05
N GLU A 265 25.25 -11.30 -0.60
CA GLU A 265 25.11 -11.62 -2.01
C GLU A 265 23.64 -11.56 -2.43
N TRP A 266 23.38 -11.53 -3.74
CA TRP A 266 22.03 -11.55 -4.29
C TRP A 266 21.92 -12.71 -5.27
N THR A 267 21.46 -13.84 -4.75
CA THR A 267 21.39 -15.15 -5.42
C THR A 267 19.96 -15.71 -5.32
N PRO A 268 19.61 -16.76 -6.08
CA PRO A 268 18.30 -17.43 -5.94
C PRO A 268 17.95 -17.79 -4.49
N LYS A 269 18.92 -18.30 -3.73
CA LYS A 269 18.76 -18.62 -2.30
C LYS A 269 18.41 -17.38 -1.45
N SER A 270 19.03 -16.24 -1.76
CA SER A 270 18.74 -14.97 -1.07
C SER A 270 17.34 -14.47 -1.40
N LEU A 271 16.91 -14.64 -2.65
CA LEU A 271 15.58 -14.25 -3.13
C LEU A 271 14.48 -15.11 -2.50
N GLU A 272 14.66 -16.42 -2.38
CA GLU A 272 13.67 -17.27 -1.68
C GLU A 272 13.53 -16.90 -0.21
N LYS A 273 14.65 -16.71 0.50
CA LYS A 273 14.61 -16.22 1.88
C LYS A 273 13.87 -14.89 1.99
N ARG A 274 14.18 -13.95 1.09
CA ARG A 274 13.52 -12.65 1.07
C ARG A 274 12.02 -12.75 0.77
N LYS A 275 11.62 -13.65 -0.12
CA LYS A 275 10.22 -13.91 -0.44
C LYS A 275 9.47 -14.30 0.82
N GLU A 276 9.99 -15.25 1.61
CA GLU A 276 9.41 -15.67 2.87
C GLU A 276 9.29 -14.51 3.88
N GLU A 277 10.35 -13.71 4.02
CA GLU A 277 10.37 -12.53 4.90
C GLU A 277 9.28 -11.50 4.50
N LEU A 278 9.15 -11.20 3.19
CA LEU A 278 8.15 -10.27 2.68
C LEU A 278 6.73 -10.80 2.84
N ILE A 279 6.48 -12.06 2.49
CA ILE A 279 5.16 -12.67 2.61
C ILE A 279 4.73 -12.70 4.08
N LYS A 280 5.62 -13.02 5.01
CA LYS A 280 5.32 -13.00 6.45
C LYS A 280 4.86 -11.61 6.93
N ILE A 281 5.54 -10.54 6.51
CA ILE A 281 5.13 -9.17 6.85
C ILE A 281 3.76 -8.86 6.25
N ILE A 282 3.59 -9.12 4.94
CA ILE A 282 2.35 -8.81 4.24
C ILE A 282 1.16 -9.57 4.83
N GLU A 283 1.30 -10.87 5.09
CA GLU A 283 0.25 -11.70 5.68
C GLU A 283 -0.07 -11.28 7.11
N SER A 284 0.94 -10.94 7.93
CA SER A 284 0.70 -10.46 9.30
C SER A 284 -0.17 -9.20 9.37
N VAL A 285 -0.13 -8.37 8.33
CA VAL A 285 -0.92 -7.13 8.23
C VAL A 285 -2.25 -7.36 7.52
N LEU A 286 -2.26 -8.16 6.45
CA LEU A 286 -3.40 -8.24 5.54
C LEU A 286 -4.33 -9.41 5.80
N GLU A 287 -3.91 -10.50 6.44
CA GLU A 287 -4.80 -11.63 6.72
C GLU A 287 -5.83 -11.32 7.82
N LEU A 288 -7.03 -11.91 7.69
CA LEU A 288 -8.23 -11.69 8.50
C LEU A 288 -8.66 -12.93 9.29
#